data_AF-A0A1B9NM31-F1
#
_entry.id   AF-A0A1B9NM31-F1
#
_cell.length_a   1.000
_cell.length_b   1.000
_cell.length_c   1.000
_cell.angle_alpha   90.00
_cell.angle_beta   90.00
_cell.angle_gamma   90.00
#
_symmetry.space_group_name_H-M   'P 1'
#
loop_
_entity.id
_entity.type
_entity.pdbx_description
1 polymer ?
#
loop_
_entity_poly.entity_id
_entity_poly.type
_entity_poly.pdbx_seq_one_letter_code
_entity_poly.pdbx_strand_id
1 'polypeptide(L)' 'MQKVYFLYHIIYEDTDDEDVKMVGIYSSYKQAELAIERHKNKPGFIDFPDGFQIIEDVVNRDGWADGFVDLPE' A
#
# COMPACT_ATOMS: atom_id res chain seq x y z
N MET A 1 9.05 15.39 -12.46
CA MET A 1 8.41 14.79 -11.26
C MET A 1 8.83 13.34 -11.18
N GLN A 2 9.37 12.89 -10.04
CA GLN A 2 9.84 11.52 -9.87
C GLN A 2 8.66 10.63 -9.45
N LYS A 3 8.32 9.64 -10.29
CA LYS A 3 7.31 8.64 -9.97
C LYS A 3 7.87 7.63 -8.97
N VAL A 4 7.00 7.18 -8.07
CA VAL A 4 7.25 6.10 -7.12
C VAL A 4 6.05 5.17 -7.08
N TYR A 5 6.28 3.97 -6.57
CA TYR A 5 5.29 2.90 -6.54
C TYR A 5 5.24 2.34 -5.13
N PHE A 6 4.16 2.61 -4.42
CA PHE A 6 3.89 2.03 -3.11
C PHE A 6 3.40 0.61 -3.30
N LEU A 7 3.95 -0.33 -2.53
CA LEU A 7 3.43 -1.68 -2.40
C LEU A 7 2.75 -1.82 -1.05
N TYR A 8 1.45 -2.07 -1.08
CA TYR A 8 0.66 -2.41 0.09
C TYR A 8 0.27 -3.88 0.06
N HIS A 9 -0.04 -4.43 1.22
CA HIS A 9 -0.78 -5.66 1.39
C HIS A 9 -2.04 -5.32 2.21
N ILE A 10 -3.22 -5.49 1.61
CA ILE A 10 -4.51 -5.10 2.17
C ILE A 10 -5.37 -6.34 2.31
N ILE A 11 -5.88 -6.57 3.52
CA ILE A 11 -6.86 -7.62 3.82
C ILE A 11 -8.16 -6.90 4.19
N TYR A 12 -9.22 -7.18 3.43
CA TYR A 12 -10.57 -6.74 3.75
C TYR A 12 -11.19 -7.79 4.67
N GLU A 13 -11.40 -7.45 5.94
CA GLU A 13 -12.14 -8.30 6.87
C GLU A 13 -13.65 -8.03 6.72
N ASP A 14 -14.52 -8.91 7.25
CA ASP A 14 -15.99 -8.74 7.20
C ASP A 14 -16.49 -7.56 8.07
N THR A 15 -15.58 -6.87 8.77
CA THR A 15 -15.81 -5.62 9.51
C THR A 15 -15.40 -4.43 8.66
N ASP A 16 -15.85 -3.22 8.97
CA ASP A 16 -15.41 -1.97 8.31
C ASP A 16 -13.90 -1.64 8.55
N ASP A 17 -13.12 -2.62 8.99
CA ASP A 17 -11.70 -2.51 9.30
C ASP A 17 -10.87 -3.21 8.21
N GLU A 18 -9.95 -2.47 7.60
CA GLU A 18 -8.95 -3.00 6.67
C GLU A 18 -7.61 -3.20 7.39
N ASP A 19 -7.00 -4.39 7.28
CA ASP A 19 -5.60 -4.56 7.70
C ASP A 19 -4.68 -4.17 6.53
N VAL A 20 -4.14 -2.95 6.61
CA VAL A 20 -3.25 -2.37 5.60
C VAL A 20 -1.80 -2.40 6.09
N LYS A 21 -0.93 -3.09 5.34
CA LYS A 21 0.52 -3.09 5.57
C LYS A 21 1.26 -2.43 4.41
N MET A 22 2.02 -1.38 4.68
CA MET A 22 2.96 -0.80 3.71
C MET A 22 4.23 -1.68 3.66
N VAL A 23 4.44 -2.34 2.53
CA VAL A 23 5.56 -3.29 2.32
C VAL A 23 6.81 -2.57 1.82
N GLY A 24 6.65 -1.56 0.97
CA GLY A 24 7.76 -0.74 0.50
C GLY A 24 7.37 0.30 -0.55
N ILE A 25 8.33 1.16 -0.89
CA ILE A 25 8.21 2.19 -1.93
C ILE A 25 9.34 1.99 -2.94
N TYR A 26 9.00 1.95 -4.22
CA TYR A 26 9.92 1.60 -5.30
C TYR A 26 9.98 2.68 -6.37
N SER A 27 11.13 2.81 -7.03
CA SER A 27 11.33 3.77 -8.12
C SER A 27 10.73 3.33 -9.46
N SER A 28 10.27 2.08 -9.57
CA SER A 28 9.56 1.58 -10.75
C SER A 28 8.56 0.49 -10.39
N TYR A 29 7.52 0.35 -11.21
CA TYR A 29 6.52 -0.70 -11.08
C TYR A 29 7.16 -2.09 -11.06
N LYS A 30 8.17 -2.31 -11.91
CA LYS A 30 8.88 -3.60 -12.00
C LYS A 30 9.58 -3.98 -10.69
N GLN A 31 10.14 -3.00 -9.98
CA GLN A 31 10.77 -3.24 -8.68
C GLN A 31 9.74 -3.60 -7.60
N ALA A 32 8.54 -3.04 -7.67
CA ALA A 32 7.42 -3.42 -6.81
C ALA A 32 6.94 -4.86 -7.09
N GLU A 33 6.81 -5.27 -8.36
CA GLU A 33 6.50 -6.67 -8.72
C GLU A 33 7.55 -7.65 -8.17
N LEU A 34 8.83 -7.33 -8.34
CA LEU A 34 9.90 -8.16 -7.77
C LEU A 34 9.84 -8.21 -6.25
N ALA A 35 9.31 -7.16 -5.59
CA ALA A 35 9.11 -7.17 -4.15
C ALA A 35 7.98 -8.08 -3.73
N ILE A 36 6.88 -8.14 -4.47
CA ILE A 36 5.81 -9.12 -4.27
C ILE A 36 6.39 -10.53 -4.26
N GLU A 37 7.19 -10.89 -5.27
CA GLU A 37 7.82 -12.21 -5.37
C GLU A 37 8.71 -12.55 -4.15
N ARG A 38 9.40 -11.56 -3.59
CA ARG A 38 10.23 -11.74 -2.38
C ARG A 38 9.40 -11.88 -1.09
N HIS A 39 8.16 -11.40 -1.06
CA HIS A 39 7.34 -11.32 0.15
C HIS A 39 6.17 -12.30 0.18
N LYS A 40 5.64 -12.72 -0.97
CA LYS A 40 4.40 -13.52 -1.05
C LYS A 40 4.41 -14.83 -0.29
N ASN A 41 5.59 -15.39 0.01
CA ASN A 41 5.72 -16.65 0.76
C ASN A 41 6.07 -16.46 2.24
N LYS A 42 6.09 -15.22 2.74
CA LYS A 42 6.33 -14.95 4.17
C LYS A 42 5.06 -15.22 4.99
N PRO A 43 5.20 -15.59 6.28
CA PRO A 43 4.05 -15.80 7.17
C PRO A 43 3.09 -14.61 7.16
N GLY A 44 1.78 -14.87 7.15
CA GLY A 44 0.72 -13.87 7.03
C GLY A 44 0.44 -13.45 5.58
N PHE A 45 1.46 -13.19 4.76
CA PHE A 45 1.25 -12.84 3.35
C PHE A 45 0.86 -14.03 2.48
N ILE A 46 1.38 -15.22 2.80
CA ILE A 46 1.07 -16.46 2.08
C ILE A 46 -0.40 -16.86 2.19
N ASP A 47 -1.06 -16.45 3.28
CA ASP A 47 -2.47 -16.76 3.54
C ASP A 47 -3.41 -15.88 2.71
N PHE A 48 -2.91 -14.74 2.20
CA PHE A 48 -3.66 -13.76 1.42
C PHE A 48 -2.85 -13.31 0.18
N PRO A 49 -2.62 -14.21 -0.80
CA PRO A 49 -1.73 -13.95 -1.93
C PRO A 49 -2.21 -12.79 -2.83
N ASP A 50 -3.52 -12.54 -2.87
CA ASP A 50 -4.13 -11.50 -3.70
C ASP A 50 -4.21 -10.13 -3.00
N GLY A 51 -3.75 -10.04 -1.74
CA GLY A 51 -3.79 -8.80 -0.96
C GLY A 51 -2.80 -7.72 -1.43
N PHE A 52 -1.84 -8.05 -2.30
CA PHE A 52 -0.82 -7.10 -2.76
C PHE A 52 -1.39 -6.07 -3.75
N GLN A 53 -1.22 -4.79 -3.46
CA GLN A 53 -1.62 -3.68 -4.33
C GLN A 53 -0.43 -2.74 -4.60
N ILE A 54 -0.22 -2.39 -5.87
CA ILE A 54 0.79 -1.41 -6.29
C ILE A 54 0.08 -0.11 -6.66
N ILE A 55 0.41 0.98 -5.96
CA ILE A 55 -0.17 2.31 -6.18
C ILE A 55 0.94 3.24 -6.70
N GLU A 56 0.71 3.90 -7.84
CA GLU A 56 1.61 4.91 -8.39
C GLU A 56 1.41 6.25 -7.67
N ASP A 57 2.50 6.92 -7.31
CA ASP A 57 2.49 8.29 -6.78
C ASP A 57 3.73 9.08 -7.26
N VAL A 58 3.84 10.33 -6.82
CA VAL A 58 4.87 11.29 -7.19
C VAL A 58 5.51 11.87 -5.93
N VAL A 59 6.85 11.91 -5.92
CA VAL A 59 7.63 12.49 -4.82
C VAL A 59 7.45 14.02 -4.76
N ASN A 60 7.46 14.57 -3.55
CA ASN A 60 7.26 16.00 -3.25
C ASN A 60 5.87 16.52 -3.63
N ARG A 61 4.85 15.71 -3.34
CA ARG A 61 3.44 16.05 -3.48
C ARG A 61 2.74 15.80 -2.14
N ASP A 62 1.84 16.69 -1.77
CA ASP A 62 0.96 16.48 -0.62
C ASP A 62 -0.19 15.53 -1.00
N GLY A 63 -0.39 14.49 -0.18
CA GLY A 63 -1.51 13.55 -0.33
C GLY A 63 -2.81 14.07 0.29
N TRP A 64 -2.70 14.69 1.47
CA TRP A 64 -3.79 15.30 2.22
C TRP A 64 -3.39 16.73 2.57
N ALA A 65 -4.01 17.72 1.93
CA ALA A 65 -3.65 19.12 2.11
C ALA A 65 -4.65 19.91 3.00
N ASP A 66 -5.83 19.34 3.24
CA ASP A 66 -6.97 20.10 3.77
C ASP A 66 -7.04 20.15 5.31
N GLY A 67 -6.18 19.40 6.01
CA GLY A 67 -6.23 19.27 7.47
C GLY A 67 -7.40 18.40 7.98
N PHE A 68 -7.55 18.27 9.29
CA PHE A 68 -8.64 17.48 9.87
C PHE A 68 -9.96 18.25 9.85
N VAL A 69 -11.08 17.55 9.65
CA VAL A 69 -12.43 18.09 9.87
C VAL A 69 -12.91 17.70 11.26
N ASP A 70 -13.35 18.68 12.05
CA ASP A 70 -14.06 18.40 13.29
C ASP A 70 -15.49 17.96 12.95
N LEU A 71 -15.78 16.67 13.12
CA LEU A 71 -17.15 16.17 13.03
C LEU A 71 -17.85 16.49 14.37
N PRO A 72 -19.02 17.15 14.35
CA PRO A 72 -19.79 17.37 15.58
C PRO A 72 -20.24 16.03 16.19
N GLU A 73 -20.14 15.92 17.52
CA GLU A 73 -20.64 14.77 18.33
C GLU A 73 -22.16 14.55 18.19
#